data_AF-A0A9Q6EL19-F1
#
_entry.id   AF-A0A9Q6EL19-F1
#
_cell.length_a   1.000
_cell.length_b   1.000
_cell.length_c   1.000
_cell.angle_alpha   90.00
_cell.angle_beta   90.00
_cell.angle_gamma   90.00
#
_symmetry.space_group_name_H-M   'P 1'
#
loop_
_entity.id
_entity.type
_entity.pdbx_description
1 polymer ?
#
loop_
_entity_poly.entity_id
_entity_poly.type
_entity_poly.pdbx_seq_one_letter_code
_entity_poly.pdbx_strand_id
1 'polypeptide(L)' 'MTNAQSKIDELFKLLKPLNRTQGEHSVSVTFYPGVKGGVINFMLDWKTLIGEKEFDDIDEAIEFAYYLQKQANINY' A
#
# COMPACT_ATOMS: atom_id res chain seq x y z
N MET A 1 19.60 9.46 -4.59
CA MET A 1 18.66 8.33 -4.35
C MET A 1 18.15 7.88 -5.70
N THR A 2 18.11 6.57 -5.98
CA THR A 2 17.50 6.05 -7.22
C THR A 2 16.00 6.33 -7.19
N ASN A 3 15.41 6.65 -8.34
CA ASN A 3 13.99 6.97 -8.49
C ASN A 3 13.08 5.92 -7.82
N ALA A 4 13.46 4.64 -7.91
CA ALA A 4 12.76 3.52 -7.27
C ALA A 4 12.68 3.63 -5.74
N GLN A 5 13.77 4.01 -5.05
CA GLN A 5 13.74 4.13 -3.58
C GLN A 5 12.81 5.25 -3.12
N SER A 6 12.81 6.39 -3.83
CA SER A 6 11.93 7.51 -3.51
C SER A 6 10.45 7.14 -3.65
N LYS A 7 10.11 6.34 -4.67
CA LYS A 7 8.74 5.85 -4.90
C LYS A 7 8.29 4.84 -3.85
N ILE A 8 9.19 3.95 -3.41
CA ILE A 8 8.93 3.04 -2.29
C ILE A 8 8.64 3.84 -1.00
N ASP A 9 9.47 4.84 -0.70
CA ASP A 9 9.29 5.69 0.48
C ASP A 9 7.97 6.47 0.43
N GLU A 10 7.57 6.95 -0.75
CA GLU A 10 6.28 7.60 -0.98
C GLU A 10 5.11 6.65 -0.73
N LEU A 11 5.14 5.45 -1.31
CA LEU A 11 4.12 4.42 -1.08
C LEU A 11 3.97 4.11 0.42
N PHE A 12 5.07 3.91 1.14
CA PHE A 12 5.02 3.68 2.59
C PHE A 12 4.44 4.86 3.36
N LYS A 13 4.74 6.10 2.97
CA LYS A 13 4.10 7.29 3.59
C LYS A 13 2.59 7.30 3.35
N LEU A 14 2.14 6.89 2.17
CA LEU A 14 0.72 6.84 1.84
C LEU A 14 -0.02 5.73 2.61
N LEU A 15 0.62 4.59 2.81
CA LEU A 15 0.01 3.45 3.50
C LEU A 15 0.08 3.55 5.04
N LYS A 16 1.05 4.31 5.58
CA LYS A 16 1.22 4.47 7.02
C LYS A 16 -0.03 4.98 7.77
N PRO A 17 -0.76 6.02 7.31
CA PRO A 17 -1.97 6.45 8.01
C PRO A 17 -3.13 5.46 7.86
N LEU A 18 -3.21 4.70 6.76
CA LEU A 18 -4.17 3.59 6.61
C LEU A 18 -3.92 2.49 7.65
N ASN A 19 -2.68 2.32 8.09
CA ASN A 19 -2.28 1.37 9.14
C ASN A 19 -2.43 1.93 10.57
N ARG A 20 -2.79 3.23 10.72
CA ARG A 20 -2.91 3.92 12.02
C ARG A 20 -4.36 4.12 12.49
N THR A 21 -5.36 3.83 11.65
CA THR A 21 -6.75 3.68 12.09
C THR A 21 -6.84 2.43 12.94
N GLN A 22 -6.83 2.64 14.26
CA GLN A 22 -6.73 1.68 15.36
C GLN A 22 -7.19 0.24 15.04
N GLY A 23 -6.24 -0.69 14.92
CA GLY A 23 -6.41 -2.12 15.25
C GLY A 23 -7.32 -2.98 14.37
N GLU A 24 -8.11 -2.40 13.46
CA GLU A 24 -9.08 -3.13 12.62
C GLU A 24 -8.64 -3.31 11.17
N HIS A 25 -7.56 -2.67 10.70
CA HIS A 25 -7.07 -2.88 9.33
C HIS A 25 -5.54 -2.75 9.25
N SER A 26 -4.84 -3.82 8.88
CA SER A 26 -3.41 -3.86 8.54
C SER A 26 -3.23 -3.88 7.02
N VAL A 27 -2.49 -2.89 6.49
CA VAL A 27 -2.09 -2.90 5.07
C VAL A 27 -0.65 -3.40 4.98
N SER A 28 -0.41 -4.43 4.17
CA SER A 28 0.93 -4.93 3.86
C SER A 28 1.21 -4.85 2.37
N VAL A 29 2.47 -4.58 2.01
CA VAL A 29 2.92 -4.54 0.61
C VAL A 29 3.99 -5.59 0.44
N THR A 30 3.82 -6.45 -0.56
CA THR A 30 4.79 -7.46 -0.95
C THR A 30 5.30 -7.13 -2.33
N PHE A 31 6.61 -6.94 -2.46
CA PHE A 31 7.29 -6.80 -3.75
C PHE A 31 7.87 -8.14 -4.17
N TYR A 32 7.65 -8.57 -5.41
CA TYR A 32 8.24 -9.81 -5.91
C TYR A 32 9.64 -9.55 -6.45
N PRO A 33 10.70 -10.15 -5.87
CA PRO A 33 12.06 -9.94 -6.33
C PRO A 33 12.22 -10.42 -7.78
N GLY A 34 12.70 -9.53 -8.66
CA GLY A 34 12.90 -9.81 -10.09
C GLY A 34 11.69 -9.46 -10.98
N VAL A 35 10.57 -9.02 -10.41
CA VAL A 35 9.40 -8.52 -11.13
C VAL A 35 9.24 -7.03 -10.82
N LYS A 36 8.73 -6.23 -11.77
CA LYS A 36 8.47 -4.80 -11.52
C LYS A 36 7.26 -4.55 -10.61
N GLY A 37 6.46 -5.58 -10.37
CA GLY A 37 5.20 -5.53 -9.66
C GLY A 37 5.21 -6.14 -8.26
N GLY A 38 4.02 -6.23 -7.68
CA GLY A 38 3.79 -6.72 -6.33
C GLY A 38 2.31 -6.76 -5.97
N VAL A 39 2.02 -6.95 -4.69
CA VAL A 39 0.65 -7.01 -4.17
C VAL A 39 0.53 -6.12 -2.95
N ILE A 40 -0.53 -5.32 -2.91
CA ILE A 40 -0.98 -4.64 -1.70
C ILE A 40 -2.11 -5.47 -1.09
N ASN A 41 -1.89 -5.97 0.12
CA ASN A 41 -2.87 -6.75 0.88
C ASN A 41 -3.54 -5.88 1.94
N PHE A 42 -4.86 -5.95 1.99
CA PHE A 42 -5.71 -5.37 3.02
C PHE A 42 -6.13 -6.49 3.95
N MET A 43 -5.72 -6.39 5.20
CA MET A 43 -6.09 -7.35 6.22
C MET A 43 -6.88 -6.62 7.30
N LEU A 44 -7.96 -7.20 7.81
CA LEU A 44 -8.70 -6.66 8.97
C LEU A 44 -7.88 -6.90 10.26
N ASP A 45 -7.24 -8.05 10.33
CA ASP A 45 -6.28 -8.39 11.36
C ASP A 45 -5.14 -9.19 10.70
N TRP A 46 -4.13 -9.62 11.45
CA TRP A 46 -3.00 -10.36 10.88
C TRP A 46 -3.35 -11.73 10.25
N LYS A 47 -4.59 -12.23 10.43
CA LYS A 47 -5.12 -13.48 9.88
C LYS A 47 -6.21 -13.27 8.83
N THR A 48 -6.93 -12.16 8.86
CA THR A 48 -8.14 -11.95 8.05
C THR A 48 -7.82 -11.06 6.85
N LEU A 49 -7.55 -11.69 5.69
CA LEU A 49 -7.44 -10.98 4.40
C LEU A 49 -8.83 -10.52 3.95
N ILE A 50 -8.98 -9.23 3.68
CA ILE A 50 -10.24 -8.63 3.19
C ILE A 50 -10.11 -8.10 1.76
N GLY A 51 -8.91 -8.10 1.19
CA GLY A 51 -8.69 -7.79 -0.20
C GLY A 51 -7.21 -7.78 -0.57
N GLU A 52 -6.95 -7.93 -1.85
CA GLU A 52 -5.61 -7.78 -2.43
C GLU A 52 -5.73 -7.04 -3.76
N LYS A 53 -4.68 -6.29 -4.11
CA LYS A 53 -4.54 -5.66 -5.42
C LYS A 53 -3.13 -5.88 -5.91
N GLU A 54 -3.03 -6.63 -7.00
CA GLU A 54 -1.79 -6.74 -7.77
C GLU A 54 -1.53 -5.43 -8.51
N PHE A 55 -0.25 -5.11 -8.66
CA PHE A 55 0.23 -3.98 -9.44
C PHE A 55 1.41 -4.41 -10.30
N ASP A 56 1.47 -3.95 -11.54
CA ASP A 56 2.53 -4.30 -12.50
C ASP A 56 3.80 -3.46 -12.30
N ASP A 57 3.64 -2.26 -11.75
CA ASP A 57 4.71 -1.36 -11.38
C ASP A 57 4.39 -0.50 -10.14
N ILE A 58 5.41 0.16 -9.62
CA ILE A 58 5.30 0.95 -8.40
C ILE A 58 4.46 2.22 -8.57
N ASP A 59 4.30 2.73 -9.80
CA ASP A 59 3.46 3.90 -10.05
C ASP A 59 1.98 3.53 -9.89
N GLU A 60 1.57 2.37 -10.40
CA GLU A 60 0.23 1.82 -10.17
C GLU A 60 -0.05 1.61 -8.67
N ALA A 61 0.95 1.12 -7.91
CA ALA A 61 0.83 0.97 -6.46
C ALA A 61 0.59 2.31 -5.73
N ILE A 62 1.28 3.37 -6.16
CA ILE A 62 1.14 4.72 -5.59
C ILE A 62 -0.23 5.31 -5.91
N GLU A 63 -0.68 5.23 -7.17
CA GLU A 63 -2.00 5.70 -7.58
C GLU A 63 -3.11 5.02 -6.78
N PHE A 64 -2.98 3.71 -6.57
CA PHE A 64 -3.94 2.97 -5.76
C PHE A 64 -3.91 3.36 -4.28
N ALA A 65 -2.73 3.58 -3.70
CA ALA A 65 -2.60 4.08 -2.33
C ALA A 65 -3.25 5.46 -2.14
N TYR A 66 -3.12 6.36 -3.13
CA TYR A 66 -3.83 7.64 -3.14
C TYR A 66 -5.36 7.48 -3.17
N TYR A 67 -5.86 6.58 -4.03
CA TYR A 67 -7.28 6.27 -4.09
C TYR A 67 -7.82 5.80 -2.73
N LEU A 68 -7.06 4.93 -2.04
CA LEU A 68 -7.45 4.39 -0.74
C LEU A 68 -7.48 5.46 0.37
N GLN A 69 -6.48 6.33 0.42
CA GLN A 69 -6.50 7.45 1.38
C GLN A 69 -7.73 8.34 1.18
N LYS A 70 -8.09 8.61 -0.08
CA LYS A 70 -9.26 9.41 -0.43
C LYS A 70 -10.57 8.73 -0.01
N GLN A 71 -10.70 7.42 -0.22
CA GLN A 71 -11.86 6.64 0.24
C GLN A 71 -11.97 6.61 1.76
N ALA A 72 -10.84 6.47 2.46
CA ALA A 72 -10.78 6.47 3.91
C ALA A 72 -10.95 7.87 4.54
N ASN A 73 -11.12 8.92 3.73
CA ASN A 73 -11.19 10.32 4.15
C ASN A 73 -10.00 10.74 5.05
N ILE A 74 -8.83 10.14 4.80
CA ILE A 74 -7.59 10.48 5.47
C ILE A 74 -7.01 11.69 4.74
N ASN A 75 -7.31 12.89 5.23
CA ASN A 75 -6.72 14.13 4.71
C ASN A 75 -5.31 14.31 5.29
N TYR A 76 -4.37 14.71 4.43
CA TYR A 76 -2.99 15.07 4.78
C TYR A 76 -2.85 16.59 4.90
#